data_AF-A0A1I7X2S5-F1
#
_entry.id   AF-A0A1I7X2S5-F1
#
_cell.length_a   1.000
_cell.length_b   1.000
_cell.length_c   1.000
_cell.angle_alpha   90.00
_cell.angle_beta   90.00
_cell.angle_gamma   90.00
#
_symmetry.space_group_name_H-M   'P 1'
#
loop_
_entity.id
_entity.type
_entity.pdbx_description
1 polymer ?
#
loop_
_entity_poly.entity_id
_entity_poly.type
_entity_poly.pdbx_seq_one_letter_code
_entity_poly.pdbx_strand_id
1 'polypeptide(L)'
;MVWSASSAMGLVNLTFVSTKMNSADYGDVLGHRLVPYCPAIPGVSFIFQENNATIHASQSTKTWLEYNDVDTMDWLSCSSDLNPMENLWFETVKDL
;
A
#
# COMPACT_ATOMS: atom_id res chain seq x y z
N MET A 1 -0.29 8.00 12.72
CA MET A 1 -1.02 7.50 11.54
C MET A 1 -0.74 6.01 11.43
N VAL A 2 -1.58 5.25 10.74
CA VAL A 2 -1.39 3.81 10.56
C VAL A 2 -1.30 3.52 9.07
N TRP A 3 -0.42 2.60 8.70
CA TRP A 3 -0.35 2.02 7.36
C TRP A 3 -0.61 0.52 7.44
N SER A 4 -1.32 0.00 6.45
CA SER A 4 -1.57 -1.44 6.27
C SER A 4 -1.87 -1.70 4.80
N ALA A 5 -1.73 -2.96 4.39
CA ALA A 5 -2.16 -3.46 3.10
C ALA A 5 -2.93 -4.77 3.30
N SER A 6 -3.77 -5.13 2.33
CA SER A 6 -4.54 -6.38 2.37
C SER A 6 -4.60 -7.03 1.01
N SER A 7 -4.85 -8.32 1.00
CA SER A 7 -5.16 -9.10 -0.19
C SER A 7 -6.23 -10.14 0.15
N ALA A 8 -6.77 -10.82 -0.87
CA ALA A 8 -7.66 -11.97 -0.67
C ALA A 8 -7.02 -13.11 0.14
N MET A 9 -5.68 -13.13 0.24
CA MET A 9 -4.93 -14.14 0.97
C MET A 9 -4.64 -13.75 2.43
N GLY A 10 -4.94 -12.50 2.82
CA GLY A 10 -4.78 -12.03 4.20
C GLY A 10 -4.32 -10.58 4.30
N LEU A 11 -4.04 -10.14 5.53
CA LEU A 11 -3.57 -8.80 5.84
C LEU A 11 -2.04 -8.76 5.88
N VAL A 12 -1.46 -7.67 5.37
CA VAL A 12 -0.10 -7.26 5.70
C VAL A 12 -0.13 -6.62 7.08
N ASN A 13 0.91 -6.85 7.90
CA ASN A 13 0.95 -6.35 9.27
C ASN A 13 0.73 -4.83 9.34
N LEU A 14 -0.25 -4.44 10.18
CA LEU A 14 -0.56 -3.07 10.51
C LEU A 14 0.64 -2.41 11.21
N THR A 15 1.07 -1.25 10.72
CA THR A 15 2.25 -0.55 11.26
C THR A 15 1.92 0.91 11.55
N PHE A 16 2.41 1.39 12.69
CA PHE A 16 2.35 2.82 13.01
C PHE A 16 3.37 3.58 12.16
N VAL A 17 2.93 4.68 11.57
CA VAL A 17 3.75 5.57 10.74
C VAL A 17 3.61 7.02 11.18
N SER A 18 4.63 7.82 10.86
CA SER A 18 4.63 9.25 11.07
C SER A 18 3.50 9.91 10.27
N THR A 19 2.88 10.96 10.84
CA THR A 19 1.92 11.82 10.11
C THR A 19 2.61 12.73 9.09
N LYS A 20 3.94 12.80 9.09
CA LYS A 20 4.76 13.64 8.21
C LYS A 20 5.67 12.80 7.31
N MET A 21 5.18 11.63 6.89
CA MET A 21 5.91 10.71 6.03
C MET A 21 6.16 11.34 4.65
N ASN A 22 7.40 11.27 4.18
CA ASN A 22 7.78 11.64 2.82
C ASN A 22 7.89 10.37 1.94
N SER A 23 8.21 10.54 0.66
CA SER A 23 8.30 9.42 -0.30
C SER A 23 9.40 8.40 0.02
N ALA A 24 10.52 8.83 0.63
CA ALA A 24 11.59 7.93 1.03
C ALA A 24 11.16 7.08 2.24
N ASP A 25 10.60 7.70 3.29
CA ASP A 25 10.10 6.91 4.43
C ASP A 25 8.93 6.00 4.00
N TYR A 26 8.15 6.40 2.98
CA TYR A 26 7.14 5.53 2.38
C TYR A 26 7.77 4.31 1.68
N GLY A 27 8.82 4.52 0.88
CA GLY A 27 9.59 3.42 0.28
C GLY A 27 10.14 2.46 1.34
N ASP A 28 10.63 2.96 2.47
CA ASP A 28 11.08 2.12 3.58
C ASP A 28 9.93 1.29 4.17
N VAL A 29 8.75 1.88 4.35
CA VAL A 29 7.56 1.15 4.81
C VAL A 29 7.20 0.03 3.83
N LEU A 30 7.18 0.31 2.52
CA LEU A 30 6.91 -0.70 1.49
C LEU A 30 7.96 -1.80 1.49
N GLY A 31 9.24 -1.45 1.58
CA GLY A 31 10.34 -2.42 1.61
C GLY A 31 10.31 -3.34 2.82
N HIS A 32 9.92 -2.82 3.99
CA HIS A 32 9.86 -3.61 5.21
C HIS A 32 8.57 -4.42 5.37
N ARG A 33 7.48 -4.01 4.73
CA ARG A 33 6.14 -4.59 4.95
C ARG A 33 5.58 -5.31 3.73
N LEU A 34 5.65 -4.69 2.55
CA LEU A 34 5.04 -5.21 1.33
C LEU A 34 5.94 -6.22 0.62
N VAL A 35 7.20 -5.84 0.36
CA VAL A 35 8.14 -6.68 -0.42
C VAL A 35 8.34 -8.08 0.18
N PRO A 36 8.46 -8.26 1.51
CA PRO A 36 8.58 -9.59 2.10
C PRO A 36 7.27 -10.40 2.09
N TYR A 37 6.12 -9.73 1.94
CA TYR A 37 4.80 -10.37 1.96
C TYR A 37 4.49 -11.10 0.64
N CYS A 38 4.80 -10.48 -0.50
CA CYS A 38 4.51 -11.05 -1.82
C CYS A 38 5.11 -12.46 -2.04
N PRO A 39 6.42 -12.71 -1.81
CA PRO A 39 7.00 -14.04 -2.01
C PRO A 39 6.61 -15.06 -0.94
N ALA A 40 6.00 -14.64 0.17
CA ALA A 40 5.54 -15.55 1.21
C ALA A 40 4.35 -16.42 0.76
N ILE A 41 3.71 -16.08 -0.38
CA ILE A 41 2.53 -16.76 -0.89
C ILE A 41 2.89 -17.41 -2.24
N PRO A 42 3.28 -18.71 -2.24
CA PRO A 42 3.79 -19.36 -3.44
C PRO A 42 2.69 -19.52 -4.51
N GLY A 43 3.04 -19.21 -5.76
CA GLY A 43 2.16 -19.40 -6.91
C GLY A 43 1.15 -18.27 -7.15
N VAL A 44 1.25 -17.15 -6.43
CA VAL A 44 0.38 -15.98 -6.58
C VAL A 44 1.20 -14.76 -6.99
N SER A 45 0.80 -14.10 -8.08
CA SER A 45 1.29 -12.77 -8.45
C SER A 45 0.40 -11.70 -7.83
N PHE A 46 1.00 -10.67 -7.25
CA PHE A 46 0.28 -9.54 -6.67
C PHE A 46 0.41 -8.31 -7.56
N ILE A 47 -0.68 -7.58 -7.72
CA ILE A 47 -0.67 -6.23 -8.28
C ILE A 47 -0.96 -5.29 -7.12
N PHE A 48 -0.04 -4.38 -6.85
CA PHE A 48 -0.17 -3.39 -5.79
C PHE A 48 -1.10 -2.25 -6.24
N GLN A 49 -2.09 -1.96 -5.40
CA GLN A 49 -3.01 -0.85 -5.59
C GLN A 49 -2.84 0.14 -4.44
N GLU A 50 -2.61 1.40 -4.77
CA GLU A 50 -2.55 2.51 -3.82
C GLU A 50 -3.38 3.69 -4.31
N ASN A 51 -3.79 4.57 -3.40
CA ASN A 51 -4.47 5.80 -3.77
C ASN A 51 -3.48 6.85 -4.30
N ASN A 52 -3.99 7.88 -4.97
CA ASN A 52 -3.16 8.92 -5.59
C ASN A 52 -2.75 10.04 -4.61
N ALA A 53 -2.43 9.70 -3.35
CA ALA A 53 -1.85 10.66 -2.41
C ALA A 53 -0.52 11.20 -2.98
N THR A 54 -0.18 12.46 -2.68
CA THR A 54 1.00 13.14 -3.28
C THR A 54 2.30 12.36 -3.12
N ILE A 55 2.49 11.70 -1.97
CA ILE A 55 3.68 10.88 -1.72
C ILE A 55 3.67 9.59 -2.55
N HIS A 56 2.52 8.96 -2.78
CA HIS A 56 2.38 7.75 -3.60
C HIS A 56 2.59 8.05 -5.08
N ALA A 57 2.00 9.16 -5.55
CA ALA A 57 2.11 9.62 -6.94
C ALA A 57 3.48 10.23 -7.29
N SER A 58 4.37 10.41 -6.31
CA SER A 58 5.68 11.03 -6.50
C SER A 58 6.59 10.19 -7.39
N GLN A 59 7.46 10.84 -8.17
CA GLN A 59 8.42 10.14 -9.03
C GLN A 59 9.34 9.21 -8.20
N SER A 60 9.73 9.64 -7.00
CA SER A 60 10.57 8.84 -6.10
C SER A 60 9.90 7.51 -5.74
N THR A 61 8.60 7.52 -5.45
CA THR A 61 7.85 6.30 -5.10
C THR A 61 7.68 5.41 -6.32
N LYS A 62 7.33 5.97 -7.48
CA LYS A 62 7.20 5.21 -8.73
C LYS A 62 8.50 4.51 -9.10
N THR A 63 9.61 5.23 -9.08
CA THR A 63 10.94 4.66 -9.34
C THR A 63 11.33 3.61 -8.29
N TRP A 64 10.94 3.80 -7.02
CA TRP A 64 11.16 2.79 -5.99
C TRP A 64 10.37 1.50 -6.29
N LEU A 65 9.11 1.60 -6.68
CA LEU A 65 8.25 0.45 -7.02
C LEU A 65 8.81 -0.31 -8.23
N GLU A 66 9.19 0.40 -9.28
CA GLU A 66 9.85 -0.16 -10.47
C GLU A 66 11.16 -0.88 -10.10
N TYR A 67 12.01 -0.26 -9.26
CA TYR A 67 13.29 -0.84 -8.85
C TYR A 67 13.13 -2.12 -8.02
N ASN A 68 12.03 -2.23 -7.26
CA ASN A 68 11.74 -3.40 -6.42
C ASN A 68 10.83 -4.44 -7.11
N ASP A 69 10.62 -4.33 -8.42
CA ASP A 69 9.79 -5.26 -9.22
C ASP A 69 8.37 -5.42 -8.64
N VAL A 70 7.81 -4.29 -8.16
CA VAL A 70 6.44 -4.26 -7.64
C VAL A 70 5.50 -3.82 -8.75
N ASP A 71 4.73 -4.76 -9.29
CA ASP A 71 3.67 -4.47 -10.25
C ASP A 71 2.61 -3.57 -9.62
N THR A 72 2.27 -2.46 -10.29
CA THR A 72 1.27 -1.50 -9.82
C THR A 72 0.08 -1.41 -10.76
N MET A 73 -1.12 -1.20 -10.22
CA MET A 73 -2.30 -0.90 -11.02
C MET A 73 -2.34 0.57 -11.43
N ASP A 74 -2.59 0.86 -12.70
CA ASP A 74 -2.89 2.21 -13.18
C ASP A 74 -4.22 2.68 -12.58
N TRP A 75 -4.16 3.45 -11.49
CA TRP A 75 -5.33 3.92 -10.75
C TRP A 75 -5.64 5.39 -11.07
N LEU A 76 -6.89 5.66 -11.46
CA LEU A 76 -7.35 7.03 -11.68
C LEU A 76 -7.65 7.73 -10.34
N SER A 77 -7.11 8.93 -10.17
CA SER A 77 -7.11 9.73 -8.94
C SER A 77 -8.49 10.02 -8.31
N CYS A 78 -9.60 9.71 -8.99
CA CYS A 78 -10.96 10.09 -8.59
C CYS A 78 -11.86 8.91 -8.17
N SER A 79 -11.32 7.70 -8.04
CA SER A 79 -12.11 6.51 -7.67
C SER A 79 -11.81 6.01 -6.25
N SER A 80 -11.88 6.90 -5.25
CA SER A 80 -11.77 6.51 -3.83
C SER A 80 -12.78 5.40 -3.45
N ASP A 81 -14.01 5.49 -3.96
CA ASP A 81 -15.07 4.46 -3.76
C ASP A 81 -14.68 3.06 -4.24
N LEU A 82 -13.68 2.95 -5.11
CA LEU A 82 -13.21 1.67 -5.63
C LEU A 82 -11.98 1.12 -4.88
N ASN A 83 -11.51 1.79 -3.82
CA ASN A 83 -10.41 1.30 -2.99
C ASN A 83 -10.97 0.43 -1.84
N PRO A 84 -10.78 -0.92 -1.88
CA PRO A 84 -11.30 -1.80 -0.84
C PRO A 84 -10.76 -1.49 0.56
N MET A 85 -9.58 -0.87 0.66
CA MET A 85 -9.00 -0.44 1.93
C MET A 85 -9.81 0.67 2.61
N GLU A 86 -10.44 1.57 1.86
CA GLU A 86 -11.28 2.62 2.47
C GLU A 86 -12.49 2.00 3.18
N ASN A 87 -13.10 0.98 2.58
CA ASN A 87 -14.21 0.25 3.19
C ASN A 87 -13.74 -0.56 4.42
N LEU A 88 -12.56 -1.21 4.35
CA LEU A 88 -11.99 -1.92 5.49
C LEU A 88 -11.74 -0.97 6.67
N TRP A 89 -11.17 0.21 6.41
CA TRP A 89 -10.94 1.20 7.46
C TRP A 89 -12.24 1.70 8.07
N PHE A 90 -13.27 1.95 7.25
CA PHE A 90 -14.58 2.37 7.73
C PHE A 90 -15.17 1.38 8.73
N GLU A 91 -15.10 0.08 8.48
CA GLU A 91 -15.56 -0.93 9.44
C GLU A 91 -14.68 -0.94 10.72
N THR A 92 -13.36 -0.89 10.59
CA THR A 92 -12.48 -0.92 11.79
C THR A 92 -12.60 0.31 12.69
N VAL A 93 -13.02 1.46 12.16
CA VAL A 93 -13.22 2.68 12.95
C VAL A 93 -14.55 2.67 13.70
N LYS A 94 -15.55 1.89 13.26
CA LYS A 94 -16.82 1.77 13.99
C LYS A 94 -16.69 1.01 15.31
N ASP A 95 -15.72 0.09 15.38
CA ASP A 95 -15.47 -0.76 16.54
C ASP A 95 -14.48 -0.14 17.56
N LEU A 96 -14.06 1.12 17.33
CA LEU A 96 -13.18 1.92 18.21
C LEU A 96 -13.96 3.04 18.91
#